data_AF-A0AAV9GPE1-F1
#
_entry.id   AF-A0AAV9GPE1-F1
#
_cell.length_a   1.000
_cell.length_b   1.000
_cell.length_c   1.000
_cell.angle_alpha   90.00
_cell.angle_beta   90.00
_cell.angle_gamma   90.00
#
_symmetry.space_group_name_H-M   'P 1'
#
loop_
_entity.id
_entity.type
_entity.pdbx_description
1 polymer ?
#
loop_
_entity_poly.entity_id
_entity_poly.type
_entity_poly.pdbx_seq_one_letter_code
_entity_poly.pdbx_strand_id
1 'polypeptide(L)'
;MAGSVSVGKSDVLIALLGLTGAGKTTFASVASGDKTLKVGHSIYPCTQDPKAIPCKMPDGRKVVLIDTPGFDDDNRSDVQILEDIAKWMAAQGYLKRHQLDGIILLHPITVHRVGGNERARTKLLQKILGENAYKRIVIATTMWEQLNSEVDMQERLDGREKDLWHELVTRGAKISKHANNRESAYNIIQEIIERSEKYGKLEPLLQVELAKNPMLVETTAGRTVKEQLLLDIKKTRELVRDHEHKKPRRATKRDQVIRPARWKEWKEWVDEKRTLEERIDMKEVQLKRLNSLSFRLKSFFVGLFGG
;
A
#
# COMPACT_ATOMS: atom_id res chain seq x y z
N MET A 1 -13.60 17.05 18.80
CA MET A 1 -14.12 17.54 17.51
C MET A 1 -12.94 17.78 16.59
N ALA A 2 -12.75 16.97 15.56
CA ALA A 2 -11.70 17.20 14.57
C ALA A 2 -12.18 18.32 13.63
N GLY A 3 -11.53 19.48 13.68
CA GLY A 3 -11.82 20.58 12.76
C GLY A 3 -11.61 20.09 11.33
N SER A 4 -12.63 20.24 10.48
CA SER A 4 -12.50 19.95 9.06
C SER A 4 -11.49 20.92 8.43
N VAL A 5 -10.35 20.42 7.99
CA VAL A 5 -9.38 21.21 7.21
C VAL A 5 -10.06 21.63 5.90
N SER A 6 -10.26 22.95 5.71
CA SER A 6 -10.76 23.49 4.45
C SER A 6 -9.63 23.55 3.44
N VAL A 7 -9.68 22.68 2.43
CA VAL A 7 -8.72 22.70 1.31
C VAL A 7 -9.19 23.71 0.26
N GLY A 8 -8.33 24.65 -0.10
CA GLY A 8 -8.55 25.62 -1.17
C GLY A 8 -8.24 25.03 -2.55
N LYS A 9 -8.86 25.59 -3.60
CA LYS A 9 -8.66 25.16 -5.01
C LYS A 9 -7.21 25.22 -5.50
N SER A 10 -6.38 26.06 -4.88
CA SER A 10 -4.97 26.25 -5.23
C SER A 10 -4.00 25.50 -4.30
N ASP A 11 -4.53 24.76 -3.31
CA ASP A 11 -3.67 24.04 -2.37
C ASP A 11 -3.04 22.83 -3.07
N VAL A 12 -1.76 22.60 -2.79
CA VAL A 12 -1.02 21.45 -3.30
C VAL A 12 -1.37 20.22 -2.45
N LEU A 13 -1.82 19.14 -3.07
CA LEU A 13 -2.23 17.93 -2.38
C LEU A 13 -1.25 16.79 -2.60
N ILE A 14 -0.62 16.30 -1.53
CA ILE A 14 0.40 15.24 -1.64
C ILE A 14 0.01 14.06 -0.74
N ALA A 15 -0.07 12.87 -1.32
CA ALA A 15 -0.32 11.65 -0.56
C ALA A 15 0.98 11.03 -0.05
N LEU A 16 0.99 10.60 1.21
CA LEU A 16 2.11 9.90 1.84
C LEU A 16 1.83 8.40 1.86
N LEU A 17 2.52 7.64 1.02
CA LEU A 17 2.42 6.18 0.96
C LEU A 17 3.67 5.53 1.56
N GLY A 18 3.59 4.26 1.93
CA GLY A 18 4.74 3.52 2.47
C GLY A 18 4.35 2.58 3.60
N LEU A 19 5.29 1.73 3.99
CA LEU A 19 5.04 0.66 4.96
C LEU A 19 4.66 1.20 6.35
N THR A 20 4.05 0.38 7.20
CA THR A 20 3.94 0.70 8.63
C THR A 20 5.35 0.87 9.20
N GLY A 21 5.58 1.94 9.95
CA GLY A 21 6.92 2.29 10.44
C GLY A 21 7.81 3.02 9.43
N ALA A 22 7.43 3.20 8.17
CA ALA A 22 8.27 3.90 7.17
C ALA A 22 8.50 5.41 7.44
N GLY A 23 7.84 5.97 8.46
CA GLY A 23 8.01 7.37 8.88
C GLY A 23 7.02 8.35 8.24
N LYS A 24 5.88 7.91 7.70
CA LYS A 24 4.86 8.80 7.08
C LYS A 24 4.40 9.94 8.00
N THR A 25 3.90 9.59 9.18
CA THR A 25 3.46 10.59 10.18
C THR A 25 4.62 11.45 10.69
N THR A 26 5.82 10.87 10.84
CA THR A 26 7.03 11.62 11.20
C THR A 26 7.40 12.66 10.15
N PHE A 27 7.40 12.29 8.87
CA PHE A 27 7.63 13.18 7.75
C PHE A 27 6.62 14.33 7.76
N ALA A 28 5.34 14.02 7.94
CA ALA A 28 4.28 15.05 7.99
C ALA A 28 4.46 16.01 9.18
N SER A 29 4.88 15.49 10.34
CA SER A 29 5.18 16.31 11.53
C SER A 29 6.40 17.21 11.32
N VAL A 30 7.47 16.69 10.74
CA VAL A 30 8.69 17.45 10.42
C VAL A 30 8.39 18.56 9.41
N ALA A 31 7.64 18.24 8.35
CA ALA A 31 7.26 19.20 7.31
C ALA A 31 6.34 20.30 7.85
N SER A 32 5.25 19.93 8.52
CA SER A 32 4.27 20.91 9.05
C SER A 32 4.78 21.68 10.27
N GLY A 33 5.73 21.11 11.02
CA GLY A 33 6.11 21.61 12.34
C GLY A 33 5.11 21.27 13.44
N ASP A 34 4.05 20.51 13.15
CA ASP A 34 3.05 20.09 14.12
C ASP A 34 3.57 18.90 14.95
N LYS A 35 4.00 19.19 16.18
CA LYS A 35 4.46 18.19 17.15
C LYS A 35 3.31 17.46 17.85
N THR A 36 2.06 17.89 17.66
CA THR A 36 0.88 17.26 18.28
C THR A 36 0.39 16.04 17.50
N LEU A 37 0.88 15.86 16.27
CA LEU A 37 0.72 14.63 15.51
C LEU A 37 1.32 13.48 16.31
N LYS A 38 0.45 12.63 16.86
CA LYS A 38 0.88 11.45 17.63
C LYS A 38 1.67 10.52 16.71
N VAL A 39 2.99 10.60 16.76
CA VAL A 39 3.90 9.57 16.24
C VAL A 39 3.80 8.38 17.18
N GLY A 40 2.75 7.58 17.00
CA GLY A 40 2.54 6.41 17.82
C GLY A 40 3.46 5.28 17.37
N HIS A 41 4.44 4.91 18.19
CA HIS A 41 5.05 3.57 18.19
C HIS A 41 4.06 2.48 18.67
N SER A 42 2.76 2.73 18.59
CA SER A 42 1.72 1.81 19.02
C SER A 42 1.58 0.71 17.98
N ILE A 43 1.84 -0.52 18.40
CA ILE A 43 1.64 -1.79 17.68
C ILE A 43 0.13 -2.09 17.50
N TYR A 44 -0.73 -1.05 17.54
CA TYR A 44 -2.16 -1.14 17.31
C TYR A 44 -2.60 -0.05 16.34
N PRO A 45 -3.27 -0.40 15.22
CA PRO A 45 -3.68 0.53 14.18
C PRO A 45 -4.84 1.40 14.67
N CYS A 46 -4.53 2.51 15.32
CA CYS A 46 -5.53 3.49 15.72
C CYS A 46 -5.69 4.57 14.65
N THR A 47 -6.95 4.75 14.22
CA THR A 47 -7.53 5.63 13.17
C THR A 47 -7.39 5.11 11.73
N GLN A 48 -8.48 4.53 11.21
CA GLN A 48 -8.63 3.94 9.88
C GLN A 48 -8.88 4.97 8.76
N ASP A 49 -8.92 6.26 9.08
CA ASP A 49 -9.20 7.32 8.10
C ASP A 49 -7.92 8.14 7.79
N PRO A 50 -7.67 8.46 6.51
CA PRO A 50 -6.59 9.37 6.09
C PRO A 50 -6.67 10.72 6.79
N LYS A 51 -5.53 11.24 7.24
CA LYS A 51 -5.42 12.52 7.93
C LYS A 51 -4.87 13.58 6.99
N ALA A 52 -5.62 14.66 6.81
CA ALA A 52 -5.16 15.84 6.09
C ALA A 52 -4.37 16.75 7.05
N ILE A 53 -3.11 17.02 6.72
CA ILE A 53 -2.17 17.78 7.54
C ILE A 53 -1.72 19.01 6.75
N PRO A 54 -2.21 20.21 7.10
CA PRO A 54 -1.75 21.44 6.48
C PRO A 54 -0.27 21.69 6.74
N CYS A 55 0.44 22.14 5.72
CA CYS A 55 1.85 22.49 5.74
C CYS A 55 2.03 23.77 4.91
N LYS A 56 2.75 24.77 5.46
CA LYS A 56 3.04 26.02 4.74
C LYS A 56 4.51 26.02 4.33
N MET A 57 4.77 26.09 3.03
CA MET A 57 6.12 26.15 2.48
C MET A 57 6.78 27.51 2.78
N PRO A 58 8.13 27.60 2.76
CA PRO A 58 8.86 28.86 3.01
C PRO A 58 8.47 30.00 2.07
N ASP A 59 8.12 29.68 0.83
CA ASP A 59 7.65 30.64 -0.19
C ASP A 59 6.16 31.04 -0.04
N GLY A 60 5.50 30.52 1.00
CA GLY A 60 4.10 30.83 1.31
C GLY A 60 3.07 29.88 0.67
N ARG A 61 3.47 28.95 -0.20
CA ARG A 61 2.55 27.96 -0.79
C ARG A 61 1.92 27.08 0.29
N LYS A 62 0.62 26.81 0.14
CA LYS A 62 -0.14 25.92 1.02
C LYS A 62 -0.12 24.51 0.46
N VAL A 63 0.37 23.58 1.25
CA VAL A 63 0.44 22.16 0.96
C VAL A 63 -0.43 21.43 1.98
N VAL A 64 -1.13 20.40 1.55
CA VAL A 64 -1.82 19.48 2.45
C VAL A 64 -1.25 18.09 2.22
N LEU A 65 -0.61 17.56 3.26
CA LEU A 65 -0.10 16.20 3.29
C LEU A 65 -1.24 15.27 3.74
N ILE A 66 -1.52 14.26 2.93
CA ILE A 66 -2.51 13.24 3.24
C ILE A 66 -1.77 12.05 3.80
N ASP A 67 -1.73 11.96 5.13
CA ASP A 67 -1.18 10.80 5.83
C ASP A 67 -2.19 9.66 5.78
N THR A 68 -1.86 8.63 5.02
CA THR A 68 -2.74 7.48 4.84
C THR A 68 -2.36 6.38 5.82
N PRO A 69 -3.31 5.84 6.61
CA PRO A 69 -3.03 4.72 7.51
C PRO A 69 -2.47 3.52 6.73
N GLY A 70 -1.53 2.81 7.35
CA GLY A 70 -0.64 1.83 6.71
C GLY A 70 -1.31 0.94 5.67
N PHE A 71 -1.08 1.27 4.40
CA PHE A 71 -1.40 0.44 3.22
C PHE A 71 -0.63 -0.90 3.17
N ASP A 72 0.13 -1.22 4.22
CA ASP A 72 1.14 -2.26 4.26
C ASP A 72 1.14 -3.01 5.61
N ASP A 73 0.05 -2.96 6.37
CA ASP A 73 -0.03 -3.80 7.57
C ASP A 73 0.06 -5.28 7.15
N ASP A 74 1.06 -6.00 7.67
CA ASP A 74 1.33 -7.42 7.39
C ASP A 74 0.15 -8.34 7.70
N ASN A 75 -0.82 -7.86 8.48
CA ASN A 75 -2.05 -8.59 8.76
C ASN A 75 -3.15 -8.39 7.71
N ARG A 76 -2.91 -7.57 6.67
CA ARG A 76 -3.91 -7.22 5.66
C ARG A 76 -3.65 -7.92 4.33
N SER A 77 -4.74 -8.41 3.75
CA SER A 77 -4.74 -8.98 2.40
C SER A 77 -4.69 -7.91 1.32
N ASP A 78 -4.15 -8.26 0.15
CA ASP A 78 -4.12 -7.38 -1.03
C ASP A 78 -5.52 -6.88 -1.43
N VAL A 79 -6.57 -7.69 -1.21
CA VAL A 79 -7.96 -7.28 -1.43
C VAL A 79 -8.35 -6.13 -0.51
N GLN A 80 -8.02 -6.21 0.78
CA GLN A 80 -8.33 -5.15 1.74
C GLN A 80 -7.54 -3.87 1.46
N ILE A 81 -6.27 -4.01 1.05
CA ILE A 81 -5.42 -2.87 0.68
C ILE A 81 -6.01 -2.17 -0.55
N LEU A 82 -6.32 -2.92 -1.60
CA LEU A 82 -6.91 -2.38 -2.82
C LEU A 82 -8.28 -1.75 -2.56
N GLU A 83 -9.12 -2.38 -1.74
CA GLU A 83 -10.42 -1.85 -1.32
C GLU A 83 -10.30 -0.51 -0.60
N ASP A 84 -9.35 -0.37 0.33
CA ASP A 84 -9.15 0.87 1.07
C ASP A 84 -8.64 1.99 0.18
N ILE A 85 -7.73 1.69 -0.75
CA ILE A 85 -7.26 2.66 -1.73
C ILE A 85 -8.43 3.10 -2.62
N ALA A 86 -9.23 2.14 -3.11
CA ALA A 86 -10.41 2.45 -3.91
C ALA A 86 -11.45 3.26 -3.12
N LYS A 87 -11.69 2.92 -1.85
CA LYS A 87 -12.54 3.70 -0.94
C LYS A 87 -12.03 5.10 -0.76
N TRP A 88 -10.74 5.29 -0.48
CA TRP A 88 -10.14 6.61 -0.34
C TRP A 88 -10.25 7.43 -1.62
N MET A 89 -9.98 6.81 -2.77
CA MET A 89 -10.13 7.45 -4.09
C MET A 89 -11.59 7.73 -4.45
N ALA A 90 -12.56 6.96 -3.94
CA ALA A 90 -13.99 7.13 -4.20
C ALA A 90 -14.70 8.04 -3.19
N ALA A 91 -14.24 8.08 -1.94
CA ALA A 91 -14.71 8.89 -0.83
C ALA A 91 -14.31 10.37 -0.97
N GLN A 92 -14.22 10.85 -2.22
CA GLN A 92 -13.96 12.22 -2.68
C GLN A 92 -14.95 13.26 -2.13
N GLY A 93 -15.70 12.96 -1.07
CA GLY A 93 -16.28 13.94 -0.18
C GLY A 93 -15.26 14.95 0.37
N TYR A 94 -14.00 14.55 0.59
CA TYR A 94 -12.89 15.46 0.98
C TYR A 94 -12.21 16.16 -0.21
N LEU A 95 -12.14 15.48 -1.36
CA LEU A 95 -11.47 15.94 -2.58
C LEU A 95 -12.45 16.51 -3.61
N LYS A 96 -13.60 17.03 -3.17
CA LYS A 96 -14.78 17.36 -4.00
C LYS A 96 -14.54 18.23 -5.24
N ARG A 97 -13.32 18.71 -5.52
CA ARG A 97 -12.83 19.27 -6.81
C ARG A 97 -11.30 19.15 -7.01
N HIS A 98 -10.55 18.36 -6.26
CA HIS A 98 -9.08 18.49 -6.18
C HIS A 98 -8.36 17.17 -6.47
N GLN A 99 -7.56 17.16 -7.53
CA GLN A 99 -6.65 16.07 -7.86
C GLN A 99 -5.37 16.21 -7.03
N LEU A 100 -4.72 15.08 -6.75
CA LEU A 100 -3.42 15.08 -6.10
C LEU A 100 -2.37 15.69 -7.02
N ASP A 101 -1.39 16.36 -6.45
CA ASP A 101 -0.20 16.85 -7.15
C ASP A 101 0.85 15.75 -7.31
N GLY A 102 0.93 14.86 -6.32
CA GLY A 102 1.84 13.73 -6.38
C GLY A 102 1.80 12.84 -5.15
N ILE A 103 2.71 11.88 -5.14
CA ILE A 103 2.86 10.87 -4.08
C ILE A 103 4.29 10.92 -3.56
N ILE A 104 4.42 10.91 -2.24
CA ILE A 104 5.69 10.59 -1.59
C ILE A 104 5.58 9.14 -1.12
N LEU A 105 6.38 8.25 -1.71
CA LEU A 105 6.50 6.85 -1.30
C LEU A 105 7.65 6.74 -0.29
N LEU A 106 7.32 6.68 0.99
CA LEU A 106 8.29 6.56 2.08
C LEU A 106 8.77 5.13 2.25
N HIS A 107 10.09 4.97 2.35
CA HIS A 107 10.72 3.66 2.48
C HIS A 107 11.93 3.69 3.44
N PRO A 108 11.94 2.87 4.51
CA PRO A 108 13.07 2.81 5.43
C PRO A 108 14.27 2.08 4.79
N ILE A 109 15.41 2.76 4.70
CA ILE A 109 16.63 2.19 4.12
C ILE A 109 17.21 1.05 4.99
N THR A 110 16.83 1.00 6.26
CA THR A 110 17.31 0.05 7.27
C THR A 110 16.85 -1.39 7.05
N VAL A 111 15.83 -1.61 6.21
CA VAL A 111 15.35 -2.96 5.88
C VAL A 111 16.44 -3.69 5.06
N HIS A 112 17.09 -4.68 5.65
CA HIS A 112 18.24 -5.35 5.00
C HIS A 112 17.87 -6.19 3.78
N ARG A 113 16.66 -6.75 3.73
CA ARG A 113 16.18 -7.57 2.62
C ARG A 113 14.79 -7.13 2.23
N VAL A 114 14.64 -6.78 0.95
CA VAL A 114 13.33 -6.59 0.35
C VAL A 114 12.62 -7.94 0.35
N GLY A 115 11.66 -8.11 1.26
CA GLY A 115 10.88 -9.33 1.40
C GLY A 115 9.98 -9.58 0.19
N GLY A 116 9.53 -10.83 0.01
CA GLY A 116 8.57 -11.16 -1.07
C GLY A 116 7.29 -10.32 -1.02
N ASN A 117 6.79 -10.05 0.18
CA ASN A 117 5.58 -9.24 0.41
C ASN A 117 5.77 -7.79 -0.08
N GLU A 118 6.92 -7.19 0.20
CA GLU A 118 7.21 -5.80 -0.20
C GLU A 118 7.27 -5.64 -1.73
N ARG A 119 7.83 -6.63 -2.43
CA ARG A 119 7.83 -6.67 -3.90
C ARG A 119 6.41 -6.79 -4.44
N ALA A 120 5.63 -7.71 -3.88
CA ALA A 120 4.25 -7.93 -4.30
C ALA A 120 3.41 -6.64 -4.12
N ARG A 121 3.59 -5.96 -2.99
CA ARG A 121 2.88 -4.71 -2.68
C ARG A 121 3.34 -3.54 -3.53
N THR A 122 4.63 -3.42 -3.83
CA THR A 122 5.13 -2.41 -4.77
C THR A 122 4.59 -2.65 -6.18
N LYS A 123 4.50 -3.90 -6.63
CA LYS A 123 3.84 -4.26 -7.89
C LYS A 123 2.34 -3.93 -7.88
N LEU A 124 1.63 -4.20 -6.79
CA LEU A 124 0.23 -3.82 -6.66
C LEU A 124 0.07 -2.30 -6.76
N LEU A 125 0.92 -1.53 -6.07
CA LEU A 125 0.92 -0.07 -6.14
C LEU A 125 1.16 0.43 -7.57
N GLN A 126 2.11 -0.15 -8.28
CA GLN A 126 2.36 0.14 -9.71
C GLN A 126 1.09 -0.09 -10.56
N LYS A 127 0.35 -1.18 -10.33
CA LYS A 127 -0.92 -1.45 -11.04
C LYS A 127 -2.03 -0.47 -10.68
N ILE A 128 -2.05 0.03 -9.45
CA ILE A 128 -3.03 1.03 -9.00
C ILE A 128 -2.73 2.41 -9.61
N LEU A 129 -1.47 2.82 -9.62
CA LEU A 129 -1.05 4.14 -10.06
C LEU A 129 -0.96 4.23 -11.59
N GLY A 130 -0.44 3.20 -12.23
CA GLY A 130 -0.15 3.18 -13.65
C GLY A 130 1.03 4.08 -14.04
N GLU A 131 1.62 3.79 -15.20
CA GLU A 131 2.88 4.42 -15.63
C GLU A 131 2.79 5.94 -15.77
N ASN A 132 1.63 6.45 -16.18
CA ASN A 132 1.39 7.89 -16.33
C ASN A 132 1.58 8.65 -15.01
N ALA A 133 1.36 8.01 -13.86
CA ALA A 133 1.48 8.62 -12.54
C ALA A 133 2.93 8.73 -12.05
N TYR A 134 3.87 7.90 -12.55
CA TYR A 134 5.20 7.73 -11.94
C TYR A 134 6.05 9.01 -11.93
N LYS A 135 5.87 9.88 -12.93
CA LYS A 135 6.54 11.20 -12.99
C LYS A 135 6.17 12.15 -11.84
N ARG A 136 5.14 11.82 -11.05
CA ARG A 136 4.68 12.57 -9.88
C ARG A 136 4.88 11.80 -8.58
N ILE A 137 5.74 10.77 -8.62
CA ILE A 137 6.14 9.99 -7.45
C ILE A 137 7.56 10.39 -7.06
N VAL A 138 7.76 10.72 -5.78
CA VAL A 138 9.08 10.80 -5.17
C VAL A 138 9.19 9.67 -4.15
N ILE A 139 10.18 8.82 -4.32
CA ILE A 139 10.54 7.75 -3.38
C ILE A 139 11.45 8.38 -2.32
N ALA A 140 10.89 8.63 -1.14
CA ALA A 140 11.59 9.24 -0.03
C ALA A 140 12.17 8.17 0.88
N THR A 141 13.48 7.99 0.86
CA THR A 141 14.16 7.04 1.74
C THR A 141 14.37 7.64 3.13
N THR A 142 14.04 6.89 4.18
CA THR A 142 14.06 7.32 5.59
C THR A 142 14.96 6.46 6.46
N MET A 143 15.13 6.82 7.74
CA MET A 143 15.91 6.11 8.76
C MET A 143 17.42 6.03 8.48
N TRP A 144 17.96 7.04 7.81
CA TRP A 144 19.39 7.12 7.50
C TRP A 144 20.26 7.23 8.76
N GLU A 145 19.73 7.82 9.83
CA GLU A 145 20.38 7.97 11.13
C GLU A 145 20.64 6.64 11.86
N GLN A 146 20.05 5.55 11.41
CA GLN A 146 20.23 4.21 11.99
C GLN A 146 21.35 3.41 11.30
N LEU A 147 21.93 3.93 10.22
CA LEU A 147 23.04 3.31 9.51
C LEU A 147 24.35 4.03 9.83
N ASN A 148 25.40 3.26 10.13
CA ASN A 148 26.72 3.79 10.52
C ASN A 148 27.75 3.74 9.38
N SER A 149 27.42 3.15 8.23
CA SER A 149 28.34 2.92 7.11
C SER A 149 27.78 3.50 5.82
N GLU A 150 28.52 4.41 5.19
CA GLU A 150 28.17 4.99 3.89
C GLU A 150 28.18 3.96 2.75
N VAL A 151 29.04 2.93 2.84
CA VAL A 151 29.09 1.84 1.87
C VAL A 151 27.82 1.01 1.92
N ASP A 152 27.38 0.63 3.13
CA ASP A 152 26.14 -0.12 3.35
C ASP A 152 24.91 0.71 2.93
N MET A 153 24.93 2.02 3.20
CA MET A 153 23.94 2.98 2.72
C MET A 153 23.80 2.97 1.18
N GLN A 154 24.91 3.07 0.46
CA GLN A 154 24.90 3.12 -1.01
C GLN A 154 24.49 1.79 -1.62
N GLU A 155 25.04 0.67 -1.12
CA GLU A 155 24.72 -0.67 -1.62
C GLU A 155 23.22 -0.98 -1.49
N ARG A 156 22.61 -0.59 -0.36
CA ARG A 156 21.17 -0.73 -0.11
C ARG A 156 20.31 0.12 -1.03
N LEU A 157 20.78 1.30 -1.39
CA LEU A 157 20.09 2.20 -2.30
C LEU A 157 20.13 1.65 -3.72
N ASP A 158 21.33 1.35 -4.22
CA ASP A 158 21.59 0.80 -5.55
C ASP A 158 20.84 -0.50 -5.76
N GLY A 159 20.85 -1.39 -4.75
CA GLY A 159 20.16 -2.67 -4.80
C GLY A 159 18.66 -2.51 -5.00
N ARG A 160 18.03 -1.53 -4.34
CA ARG A 160 16.59 -1.27 -4.48
C ARG A 160 16.25 -0.55 -5.77
N GLU A 161 17.08 0.39 -6.20
CA GLU A 161 16.90 1.11 -7.45
C GLU A 161 16.96 0.15 -8.65
N LYS A 162 17.88 -0.82 -8.64
CA LYS A 162 18.02 -1.82 -9.71
C LYS A 162 16.96 -2.93 -9.66
N ASP A 163 16.09 -2.91 -8.66
CA ASP A 163 15.18 -4.01 -8.37
C ASP A 163 13.78 -3.51 -8.00
N LEU A 164 13.50 -3.27 -6.72
CA LEU A 164 12.18 -2.88 -6.21
C LEU A 164 11.60 -1.64 -6.91
N TRP A 165 12.44 -0.65 -7.18
CA TRP A 165 12.03 0.63 -7.75
C TRP A 165 12.40 0.79 -9.21
N HIS A 166 13.02 -0.22 -9.83
CA HIS A 166 13.56 -0.13 -11.17
C HIS A 166 12.54 0.42 -12.17
N GLU A 167 11.36 -0.20 -12.23
CA GLU A 167 10.29 0.22 -13.14
C GLU A 167 9.80 1.65 -12.85
N LEU A 168 9.68 2.02 -11.57
CA LEU A 168 9.23 3.36 -11.17
C LEU A 168 10.24 4.42 -11.62
N VAL A 169 11.52 4.21 -11.33
CA VAL A 169 12.61 5.15 -11.60
C VAL A 169 12.86 5.29 -13.08
N THR A 170 12.99 4.18 -13.82
CA THR A 170 13.21 4.19 -15.28
C THR A 170 12.09 4.93 -16.03
N ARG A 171 10.88 4.98 -15.47
CA ARG A 171 9.72 5.67 -16.04
C ARG A 171 9.45 7.05 -15.43
N GLY A 172 10.34 7.55 -14.58
CA GLY A 172 10.40 8.94 -14.16
C GLY A 172 10.05 9.22 -12.70
N ALA A 173 9.89 8.22 -11.82
CA ALA A 173 9.92 8.46 -10.38
C ALA A 173 11.32 8.95 -9.96
N LYS A 174 11.40 9.78 -8.92
CA LYS A 174 12.69 10.27 -8.39
C LYS A 174 12.94 9.69 -7.01
N ILE A 175 14.17 9.31 -6.73
CA ILE A 175 14.61 8.92 -5.38
C ILE A 175 15.14 10.16 -4.66
N SER A 176 14.81 10.32 -3.39
CA SER A 176 15.32 11.41 -2.55
C SER A 176 15.53 10.95 -1.12
N LYS A 177 16.65 11.39 -0.52
CA LYS A 177 16.98 11.10 0.87
C LYS A 177 16.24 12.08 1.79
N HIS A 178 15.43 11.54 2.70
CA HIS A 178 14.86 12.32 3.80
C HIS A 178 15.73 12.17 5.06
N ALA A 179 16.42 13.24 5.42
CA ALA A 179 17.34 13.28 6.56
C ALA A 179 16.63 13.59 7.89
N ASN A 180 15.34 13.23 8.00
CA ASN A 180 14.49 13.46 9.16
C ASN A 180 14.51 14.93 9.66
N ASN A 181 14.62 15.88 8.74
CA ASN A 181 14.67 17.30 9.02
C ASN A 181 13.80 18.10 8.04
N ARG A 182 13.49 19.34 8.41
CA ARG A 182 12.56 20.18 7.68
C ARG A 182 13.07 20.55 6.28
N GLU A 183 14.37 20.78 6.14
CA GLU A 183 14.99 21.11 4.86
C GLU A 183 14.78 19.98 3.83
N SER A 184 15.15 18.74 4.18
CA SER A 184 14.94 17.59 3.29
C SER A 184 13.46 17.32 3.01
N ALA A 185 12.55 17.54 3.99
CA ALA A 185 11.12 17.43 3.75
C ALA A 185 10.61 18.46 2.73
N TYR A 186 11.05 19.72 2.86
CA TYR A 186 10.70 20.79 1.94
C TYR A 186 11.26 20.55 0.53
N ASN A 187 12.50 20.07 0.41
CA ASN A 187 13.08 19.73 -0.88
C ASN A 187 12.27 18.63 -1.60
N ILE A 188 11.81 17.61 -0.87
CA ILE A 188 10.96 16.53 -1.41
C ILE A 188 9.59 17.07 -1.84
N ILE A 189 8.97 17.94 -1.03
CA ILE A 189 7.68 18.55 -1.35
C ILE A 189 7.82 19.46 -2.58
N GLN A 190 8.90 20.25 -2.64
CA GLN A 190 9.21 21.13 -3.76
C GLN A 190 9.35 20.36 -5.07
N GLU A 191 10.06 19.24 -5.05
CA GLU A 191 10.20 18.35 -6.21
C GLU A 191 8.83 17.86 -6.72
N ILE A 192 7.90 17.50 -5.81
CA ILE A 192 6.54 17.12 -6.19
C ILE A 192 5.80 18.29 -6.84
N ILE A 193 5.95 19.51 -6.32
CA ILE A 193 5.29 20.69 -6.88
C ILE A 193 5.80 20.97 -8.29
N GLU A 194 7.11 21.00 -8.51
CA GLU A 194 7.72 21.21 -9.82
C GLU A 194 7.30 20.15 -10.83
N ARG A 195 7.19 18.89 -10.39
CA ARG A 195 6.68 17.78 -11.21
C ARG A 195 5.21 17.95 -11.56
N SER A 196 4.38 18.38 -10.61
CA SER A 196 2.96 18.66 -10.83
C SER A 196 2.77 19.82 -11.81
N GLU A 197 3.57 20.88 -11.70
CA GLU A 197 3.58 22.01 -12.64
C GLU A 197 4.00 21.56 -14.06
N LYS A 198 5.03 20.71 -14.15
CA LYS A 198 5.57 20.25 -15.44
C LYS A 198 4.70 19.20 -16.13
N TYR A 199 4.14 18.26 -15.37
CA TYR A 199 3.42 17.10 -15.92
C TYR A 199 1.90 17.18 -15.71
N GLY A 200 1.39 18.17 -14.98
CA GLY A 200 -0.01 18.26 -14.57
C GLY A 200 -0.30 17.48 -13.29
N LYS A 201 -1.57 17.43 -12.87
CA LYS A 201 -2.00 16.70 -11.67
C LYS A 201 -1.86 15.18 -11.82
N LEU A 202 -1.75 14.50 -10.70
CA LEU A 202 -1.72 13.04 -10.61
C LEU A 202 -3.10 12.46 -10.92
N GLU A 203 -3.14 11.56 -11.91
CA GLU A 203 -4.29 10.75 -12.24
C GLU A 203 -3.92 9.27 -12.09
N PRO A 204 -4.31 8.61 -10.98
CA PRO A 204 -4.07 7.17 -10.80
C PRO A 204 -4.88 6.35 -11.81
N LEU A 205 -4.27 5.31 -12.39
CA LEU A 205 -4.93 4.39 -13.32
C LEU A 205 -6.21 3.79 -12.74
N LEU A 206 -6.18 3.40 -11.45
CA LEU A 206 -7.35 2.88 -10.75
C LEU A 206 -8.55 3.83 -10.83
N GLN A 207 -8.32 5.15 -10.73
CA GLN A 207 -9.37 6.16 -10.82
C GLN A 207 -9.95 6.22 -12.24
N VAL A 208 -9.11 6.14 -13.27
CA VAL A 208 -9.51 6.12 -14.69
C VAL A 208 -10.35 4.87 -15.01
N GLU A 209 -9.93 3.71 -14.51
CA GLU A 209 -10.61 2.44 -14.73
C GLU A 209 -11.96 2.40 -14.00
N LEU A 210 -12.02 2.84 -12.74
CA LEU A 210 -13.26 2.90 -11.96
C LEU A 210 -14.28 3.90 -12.52
N ALA A 211 -13.82 4.95 -13.22
CA ALA A 211 -14.70 5.88 -13.91
C ALA A 211 -15.39 5.22 -15.13
N LYS A 212 -14.73 4.24 -15.77
CA LYS A 212 -15.28 3.49 -16.93
C LYS A 212 -16.13 2.30 -16.50
N ASN A 213 -15.68 1.60 -15.46
CA ASN A 213 -16.38 0.45 -14.89
C ASN A 213 -16.24 0.47 -13.37
N PRO A 214 -17.34 0.58 -12.60
CA PRO A 214 -17.26 0.69 -11.16
C PRO A 214 -16.78 -0.60 -10.47
N MET A 215 -16.74 -1.74 -11.15
CA MET A 215 -16.32 -3.01 -10.58
C MET A 215 -14.82 -3.04 -10.31
N LEU A 216 -14.42 -3.13 -9.04
CA LEU A 216 -13.01 -3.12 -8.66
C LEU A 216 -12.24 -4.29 -9.27
N VAL A 217 -12.87 -5.46 -9.35
CA VAL A 217 -12.26 -6.66 -9.92
C VAL A 217 -11.90 -6.54 -11.41
N GLU A 218 -12.53 -5.61 -12.13
CA GLU A 218 -12.28 -5.37 -13.56
C GLU A 218 -11.14 -4.39 -13.84
N THR A 219 -10.63 -3.74 -12.80
CA THR A 219 -9.45 -2.86 -12.88
C THR A 219 -8.18 -3.68 -13.08
N THR A 220 -7.12 -3.07 -13.59
CA THR A 220 -5.82 -3.74 -13.78
C THR A 220 -5.29 -4.29 -12.45
N ALA A 221 -5.40 -3.51 -11.37
CA ALA A 221 -5.04 -3.96 -10.03
C ALA A 221 -5.95 -5.10 -9.53
N GLY A 222 -7.27 -4.99 -9.73
CA GLY A 222 -8.24 -6.00 -9.32
C GLY A 222 -8.05 -7.34 -10.02
N ARG A 223 -7.79 -7.33 -11.33
CA ARG A 223 -7.46 -8.55 -12.11
C ARG A 223 -6.19 -9.20 -11.62
N THR A 224 -5.15 -8.41 -11.34
CA THR A 224 -3.88 -8.91 -10.80
C THR A 224 -4.09 -9.61 -9.45
N VAL A 225 -4.84 -9.01 -8.53
CA VAL A 225 -5.16 -9.62 -7.22
C VAL A 225 -6.01 -10.88 -7.40
N LYS A 226 -6.99 -10.87 -8.30
CA LYS A 226 -7.83 -12.04 -8.62
C LYS A 226 -7.01 -13.20 -9.17
N GLU A 227 -6.12 -12.95 -10.12
CA GLU A 227 -5.23 -13.96 -10.70
C GLU A 227 -4.33 -14.60 -9.63
N GLN A 228 -3.76 -13.78 -8.75
CA GLN A 228 -2.93 -14.26 -7.65
C GLN A 228 -3.74 -15.14 -6.66
N LEU A 229 -4.95 -14.70 -6.27
CA LEU A 229 -5.84 -15.50 -5.42
C LEU A 229 -6.19 -16.85 -6.04
N LEU A 230 -6.53 -16.87 -7.33
CA LEU A 230 -6.86 -18.10 -8.05
C LEU A 230 -5.66 -19.05 -8.13
N LEU A 231 -4.47 -18.51 -8.40
CA LEU A 231 -3.24 -19.30 -8.42
C LEU A 231 -2.94 -19.91 -7.04
N ASP A 232 -3.10 -19.14 -5.97
CA ASP A 232 -2.84 -19.61 -4.61
C ASP A 232 -3.88 -20.62 -4.13
N ILE A 233 -5.15 -20.46 -4.51
CA ILE A 233 -6.20 -21.47 -4.28
C ILE A 233 -5.82 -22.77 -5.00
N LYS A 234 -5.41 -22.69 -6.27
CA LYS A 234 -4.99 -23.87 -7.05
C LYS A 234 -3.82 -24.59 -6.41
N LYS A 235 -2.75 -23.87 -6.07
CA LYS A 235 -1.57 -24.41 -5.38
C LYS A 235 -1.93 -25.04 -4.03
N THR A 236 -2.78 -24.39 -3.24
CA THR A 236 -3.19 -24.94 -1.94
C THR A 236 -4.03 -26.21 -2.11
N ARG A 237 -4.90 -26.29 -3.14
CA ARG A 237 -5.64 -27.52 -3.47
C ARG A 237 -4.73 -28.65 -3.94
N GLU A 238 -3.65 -28.35 -4.65
CA GLU A 238 -2.59 -29.32 -4.98
C GLU A 238 -1.93 -29.86 -3.71
N LEU A 239 -1.55 -28.99 -2.77
CA LEU A 239 -1.00 -29.41 -1.48
C LEU A 239 -1.97 -30.30 -0.67
N VAL A 240 -3.27 -30.00 -0.67
CA VAL A 240 -4.28 -30.86 -0.02
C VAL A 240 -4.34 -32.24 -0.67
N ARG A 241 -4.26 -32.32 -2.00
CA ARG A 241 -4.23 -33.61 -2.72
C ARG A 241 -2.99 -34.42 -2.39
N ASP A 242 -1.82 -33.79 -2.43
CA ASP A 242 -0.54 -34.44 -2.08
C ASP A 242 -0.53 -34.90 -0.62
N HIS A 243 -1.14 -34.13 0.29
CA HIS A 243 -1.28 -34.48 1.70
C HIS A 243 -2.24 -35.66 1.90
N GLU A 244 -3.35 -35.73 1.14
CA GLU A 244 -4.26 -36.89 1.14
C GLU A 244 -3.61 -38.16 0.60
N HIS A 245 -2.68 -38.07 -0.36
CA HIS A 245 -1.90 -39.23 -0.80
C HIS A 245 -1.00 -39.81 0.30
N LYS A 246 -0.60 -39.00 1.28
CA LYS A 246 0.24 -39.39 2.43
C LYS A 246 -0.57 -39.79 3.67
N LYS A 247 -1.87 -40.02 3.52
CA LYS A 247 -2.79 -40.29 4.64
C LYS A 247 -2.36 -41.51 5.48
N PRO A 248 -2.07 -41.33 6.77
CA PRO A 248 -1.72 -42.44 7.65
C PRO A 248 -2.96 -43.30 7.97
N ARG A 249 -2.73 -44.50 8.50
CA ARG A 249 -3.85 -45.38 8.90
C ARG A 249 -4.68 -44.71 10.00
N ARG A 250 -5.98 -44.53 9.74
CA ARG A 250 -6.95 -43.96 10.69
C ARG A 250 -6.76 -44.49 12.10
N ALA A 251 -6.52 -43.59 13.05
CA ALA A 251 -6.39 -43.93 14.46
C ALA A 251 -7.78 -44.02 15.13
N THR A 252 -7.91 -44.90 16.11
CA THR A 252 -9.10 -45.07 16.95
C THR A 252 -8.86 -44.50 18.35
N LYS A 253 -9.92 -44.29 19.14
CA LYS A 253 -9.76 -43.83 20.53
C LYS A 253 -8.88 -44.77 21.38
N ARG A 254 -8.86 -46.07 21.06
CA ARG A 254 -8.01 -47.06 21.76
C ARG A 254 -6.52 -46.86 21.47
N ASP A 255 -6.17 -46.34 20.28
CA ASP A 255 -4.78 -46.05 19.92
C ASP A 255 -4.17 -44.93 20.78
N GLN A 256 -4.98 -44.10 21.46
CA GLN A 256 -4.47 -43.10 22.41
C GLN A 256 -3.61 -43.72 23.51
N VAL A 257 -3.98 -44.92 23.96
CA VAL A 257 -3.32 -45.62 25.07
C VAL A 257 -2.39 -46.71 24.53
N ILE A 258 -2.83 -47.46 23.52
CA ILE A 258 -2.14 -48.68 23.06
C ILE A 258 -1.04 -48.34 22.03
N ARG A 259 -1.21 -47.29 21.23
CA ARG A 259 -0.29 -46.89 20.14
C ARG A 259 -0.22 -45.36 20.01
N PRO A 260 0.31 -44.64 21.02
CA PRO A 260 0.26 -43.18 21.07
C PRO A 260 0.92 -42.50 19.88
N ALA A 261 1.99 -43.08 19.32
CA ALA A 261 2.66 -42.57 18.12
C ALA A 261 1.71 -42.50 16.89
N ARG A 262 0.90 -43.54 16.67
CA ARG A 262 -0.10 -43.58 15.59
C ARG A 262 -1.22 -42.56 15.80
N TRP A 263 -1.65 -42.39 17.05
CA TRP A 263 -2.65 -41.37 17.38
C TRP A 263 -2.12 -39.97 17.09
N LYS A 264 -0.87 -39.69 17.48
CA LYS A 264 -0.19 -38.41 17.23
C LYS A 264 -0.05 -38.12 15.73
N GLU A 265 0.49 -39.07 14.96
CA GLU A 265 0.66 -38.95 13.51
C GLU A 265 -0.68 -38.68 12.78
N TRP A 266 -1.74 -39.42 13.14
CA TRP A 266 -3.07 -39.18 12.59
C TRP A 266 -3.61 -37.79 12.95
N LYS A 267 -3.39 -37.33 14.18
CA LYS A 267 -3.81 -36.01 14.64
C LYS A 267 -3.09 -34.89 13.90
N GLU A 268 -1.77 -34.96 13.79
CA GLU A 268 -0.94 -34.01 13.04
C GLU A 268 -1.39 -33.94 11.58
N TRP A 269 -1.63 -35.10 10.93
CA TRP A 269 -2.15 -35.15 9.57
C TRP A 269 -3.52 -34.47 9.43
N VAL A 270 -4.45 -34.73 10.36
CA VAL A 270 -5.79 -34.09 10.36
C VAL A 270 -5.67 -32.57 10.56
N ASP A 271 -4.84 -32.14 11.51
CA ASP A 271 -4.66 -30.72 11.80
C ASP A 271 -4.02 -29.99 10.61
N GLU A 272 -2.96 -30.55 10.01
CA GLU A 272 -2.34 -29.97 8.81
C GLU A 272 -3.32 -29.89 7.64
N LYS A 273 -4.11 -30.95 7.41
CA LYS A 273 -5.16 -30.92 6.38
C LYS A 273 -6.15 -29.79 6.63
N ARG A 274 -6.65 -29.66 7.87
CA ARG A 274 -7.58 -28.60 8.26
C ARG A 274 -6.97 -27.21 7.99
N THR A 275 -5.69 -26.98 8.33
CA THR A 275 -5.05 -25.69 8.08
C THR A 275 -4.96 -25.36 6.58
N LEU A 276 -4.75 -26.35 5.72
CA LEU A 276 -4.72 -26.15 4.27
C LEU A 276 -6.11 -25.83 3.72
N GLU A 277 -7.15 -26.52 4.20
CA GLU A 277 -8.55 -26.25 3.84
C GLU A 277 -8.99 -24.85 4.30
N GLU A 278 -8.68 -24.46 5.54
CA GLU A 278 -8.93 -23.10 6.06
C GLU A 278 -8.23 -22.02 5.23
N ARG A 279 -7.01 -22.29 4.73
CA ARG A 279 -6.29 -21.40 3.82
C ARG A 279 -6.92 -21.27 2.43
N ILE A 280 -7.66 -22.27 1.97
CA ILE A 280 -8.45 -22.20 0.73
C ILE A 280 -9.69 -21.35 0.98
N ASP A 281 -10.45 -21.68 2.03
CA ASP A 281 -11.69 -20.99 2.39
C ASP A 281 -11.45 -19.48 2.59
N MET A 282 -10.38 -19.11 3.28
CA MET A 282 -9.99 -17.71 3.46
C MET A 282 -9.80 -16.98 2.12
N LYS A 283 -9.09 -17.61 1.15
CA LYS A 283 -8.84 -17.00 -0.16
C LYS A 283 -10.10 -16.96 -1.03
N GLU A 284 -10.97 -17.96 -0.91
CA GLU A 284 -12.26 -17.95 -1.60
C GLU A 284 -13.18 -16.84 -1.07
N VAL A 285 -13.17 -16.59 0.24
CA VAL A 285 -13.86 -15.44 0.85
C VAL A 285 -13.29 -14.12 0.32
N GLN A 286 -11.96 -13.99 0.24
CA GLN A 286 -11.30 -12.82 -0.35
C GLN A 286 -11.69 -12.61 -1.83
N LEU A 287 -11.71 -13.68 -2.62
CA LEU A 287 -12.10 -13.63 -4.03
C LEU A 287 -13.58 -13.24 -4.20
N LYS A 288 -14.48 -13.82 -3.40
CA LYS A 288 -15.90 -13.44 -3.37
C LYS A 288 -16.06 -11.95 -3.01
N ARG A 289 -15.34 -11.48 -1.99
CA ARG A 289 -15.33 -10.06 -1.60
C ARG A 289 -14.87 -9.18 -2.76
N LEU A 290 -13.73 -9.46 -3.36
CA LEU A 290 -13.21 -8.69 -4.49
C LEU A 290 -14.20 -8.60 -5.66
N ASN A 291 -14.84 -9.72 -6.03
CA ASN A 291 -15.85 -9.75 -7.09
C ASN A 291 -17.12 -8.93 -6.77
N SER A 292 -17.40 -8.67 -5.49
CA SER A 292 -18.56 -7.89 -5.06
C SER A 292 -18.29 -6.39 -4.92
N LEU A 293 -17.02 -5.96 -4.93
CA LEU A 293 -16.65 -4.57 -4.67
C LEU A 293 -16.92 -3.70 -5.91
N SER A 294 -17.79 -2.70 -5.72
CA SER A 294 -18.15 -1.71 -6.73
C SER A 294 -17.99 -0.29 -6.16
N PHE A 295 -17.24 0.55 -6.88
CA PHE A 295 -16.97 1.94 -6.54
C PHE A 295 -17.48 2.84 -7.67
N ARG A 296 -18.59 3.55 -7.43
CA ARG A 296 -19.03 4.60 -8.36
C ARG A 296 -18.31 5.90 -8.03
N LEU A 297 -17.42 6.32 -8.91
CA LEU A 297 -16.94 7.70 -8.91
C LEU A 297 -18.09 8.60 -9.37
N LYS A 298 -18.37 9.67 -8.62
CA LYS A 298 -19.28 10.72 -9.11
C LYS A 298 -18.62 11.31 -10.36
N SER A 299 -19.31 11.24 -11.50
CA SER A 299 -18.79 11.72 -12.79
C SER A 299 -18.29 13.17 -12.65
N PHE A 300 -17.02 13.39 -12.98
CA PHE A 300 -16.38 14.72 -13.00
C PHE A 300 -16.29 15.32 -14.41
N PHE A 301 -16.93 14.70 -15.40
CA PHE A 301 -16.82 15.12 -16.79
C PHE A 301 -18.19 15.43 -17.40
N VAL A 302 -18.74 16.61 -17.09
CA VAL A 302 -19.63 17.36 -17.98
C VAL A 302 -19.45 18.85 -17.67
N GLY A 303 -18.87 19.61 -18.60
CA GLY A 303 -18.86 21.09 -18.53
C GLY A 303 -17.54 21.76 -18.93
N LEU A 304 -16.97 21.43 -20.10
CA LEU A 304 -15.97 22.31 -20.73
C LEU A 304 -16.08 22.39 -22.26
N PHE A 305 -17.15 21.86 -22.84
CA PHE A 305 -17.55 22.16 -24.21
C PHE A 305 -19.07 22.31 -24.26
N GLY A 306 -19.54 23.54 -24.47
CA GLY A 306 -20.95 23.85 -24.73
C GLY A 306 -21.35 25.22 -24.19
N GLY A 307 -21.38 26.22 -25.09
CA GLY A 307 -21.98 27.54 -24.87
C GLY A 307 -20.99 28.68 -24.95
#